data_AF-A0A397ZG92-F1
#
_entry.id   AF-A0A397ZG92-F1
#
_cell.length_a   1.000
_cell.length_b   1.000
_cell.length_c   1.000
_cell.angle_alpha   90.00
_cell.angle_beta   90.00
_cell.angle_gamma   90.00
#
_symmetry.space_group_name_H-M   'P 1'
#
loop_
_entity.id
_entity.type
_entity.pdbx_description
1 polymer ?
#
loop_
_entity_poly.entity_id
_entity_poly.type
_entity_poly.pdbx_seq_one_letter_code
_entity_poly.pdbx_strand_id
1 'polypeptide(L)'
;MQSPRKLFHARPSLATRRSTALIVLTSLAIGIAGFTFGLAAILFPALRLTGRNCLTNAPPKTVRVVWDVAGNRNGAGGGDGRRHKVMGFVGIQTGFGSTGRRQALRKTWMPSDPEGLRRLEESTGLAIRFVIGKTKNEQKMAELRKEIAEYDDFVQLDIEEEYSKLPYKTLAFFKAAYALYDAEFYVKADDDIYLRPDRLSLLLAKERSHPQTYLGCLKKGPVFTDPKLKWYEPLSHLLGKEYFLHAYGPIYALSSDVVASLVALKNNSFRMFNNEDVTIGAWMLAMNVNHENHHILCEPECSPSSVAVWDIPKCSGLCNPEKRMLELHNQESCSKSPTLPSDDE
;
A
#
# COMPACT_ATOMS: atom_id res chain seq x y z
N MET A 1 69.05 10.56 78.42
CA MET A 1 67.74 11.14 78.77
C MET A 1 66.64 10.22 78.27
N GLN A 2 65.65 9.96 79.13
CA GLN A 2 64.57 8.96 79.00
C GLN A 2 63.37 9.43 78.14
N SER A 3 62.73 8.45 77.47
CA SER A 3 61.28 8.29 77.16
C SER A 3 60.58 9.26 76.18
N PRO A 4 59.44 8.89 75.53
CA PRO A 4 58.66 7.64 75.63
C PRO A 4 58.28 6.94 74.32
N ARG A 5 57.94 5.64 74.47
CA ARG A 5 57.32 4.78 73.44
C ARG A 5 55.88 5.23 73.16
N LYS A 6 55.52 5.39 71.88
CA LYS A 6 54.12 5.53 71.44
C LYS A 6 53.55 4.17 71.03
N LEU A 7 52.51 3.74 71.73
CA LEU A 7 51.62 2.65 71.32
C LEU A 7 50.82 3.07 70.08
N PHE A 8 50.73 2.21 69.08
CA PHE A 8 49.71 2.29 68.04
C PHE A 8 48.73 1.13 68.23
N HIS A 9 47.47 1.46 68.53
CA HIS A 9 46.36 0.50 68.52
C HIS A 9 45.88 0.27 67.09
N ALA A 10 45.87 -0.99 66.65
CA ALA A 10 45.15 -1.40 65.45
C ALA A 10 43.64 -1.40 65.71
N ARG A 11 42.85 -0.73 64.87
CA ARG A 11 41.39 -0.87 64.83
C ARG A 11 41.03 -2.27 64.30
N PRO A 12 40.06 -2.98 64.89
CA PRO A 12 39.56 -4.20 64.29
C PRO A 12 38.71 -3.86 63.06
N SER A 13 38.97 -4.56 61.95
CA SER A 13 38.12 -4.58 60.78
C SER A 13 36.78 -5.23 61.14
N LEU A 14 35.66 -4.53 60.93
CA LEU A 14 34.35 -5.17 60.89
C LEU A 14 34.28 -6.06 59.64
N ALA A 15 34.63 -7.34 59.79
CA ALA A 15 34.25 -8.37 58.85
C ALA A 15 32.76 -8.64 59.05
N THR A 16 31.92 -8.06 58.19
CA THR A 16 30.51 -8.44 58.06
C THR A 16 30.46 -9.88 57.57
N ARG A 17 30.33 -10.82 58.51
CA ARG A 17 30.03 -12.23 58.26
C ARG A 17 28.59 -12.31 57.72
N ARG A 18 28.39 -11.96 56.44
CA ARG A 18 27.14 -12.22 55.73
C ARG A 18 26.94 -13.73 55.73
N SER A 19 25.95 -14.17 56.49
CA SER A 19 25.63 -15.57 56.70
C SER A 19 25.44 -16.28 55.35
N THR A 20 26.37 -17.15 55.00
CA THR A 20 26.31 -18.04 53.83
C THR A 20 25.02 -18.84 53.81
N ALA A 21 24.46 -19.15 54.97
CA ALA A 21 23.16 -19.81 55.11
C ALA A 21 22.02 -18.96 54.55
N LEU A 22 22.05 -17.63 54.73
CA LEU A 22 21.01 -16.74 54.19
C LEU A 22 21.05 -16.73 52.65
N ILE A 23 22.25 -16.72 52.06
CA ILE A 23 22.43 -16.74 50.60
C ILE A 23 21.96 -18.08 50.03
N VAL A 24 22.31 -19.20 50.66
CA VAL A 24 21.88 -20.54 50.23
C VAL A 24 20.36 -20.70 50.35
N LEU A 25 19.75 -20.22 51.44
CA LEU A 25 18.31 -20.26 51.63
C LEU A 25 17.56 -19.38 50.61
N THR A 26 18.07 -18.19 50.29
CA THR A 26 17.48 -17.36 49.24
C THR A 26 17.61 -17.99 47.86
N SER A 27 18.74 -18.65 47.58
CA SER A 27 18.99 -19.32 46.30
C SER A 27 18.07 -20.51 46.12
N LEU A 28 17.87 -21.30 47.18
CA LEU A 28 16.98 -22.45 47.19
C LEU A 28 15.51 -22.02 47.05
N ALA A 29 15.10 -20.92 47.71
CA ALA A 29 13.75 -20.38 47.58
C ALA A 29 13.47 -19.89 46.14
N ILE A 30 14.43 -19.22 45.49
CA ILE A 30 14.32 -18.79 44.09
C ILE A 30 14.25 -20.00 43.16
N GLY A 31 15.08 -21.03 43.40
CA GLY A 31 15.07 -22.27 42.61
C GLY A 31 13.74 -23.03 42.71
N ILE A 32 13.19 -23.14 43.92
CA ILE A 32 11.88 -23.78 44.15
C ILE A 32 10.77 -22.95 43.49
N ALA A 33 10.77 -21.62 43.62
CA ALA A 33 9.78 -20.75 42.98
C ALA A 33 9.85 -20.80 41.45
N GLY A 34 11.05 -20.87 40.87
CA GLY A 34 11.24 -21.03 39.42
C GLY A 34 10.75 -22.40 38.92
N PHE A 35 11.00 -23.46 39.69
CA PHE A 35 10.55 -24.81 39.36
C PHE A 35 9.03 -24.94 39.45
N THR A 36 8.40 -24.40 40.50
CA THR A 36 6.94 -24.42 40.64
C THR A 36 6.25 -23.58 39.56
N PHE A 37 6.83 -22.43 39.17
CA PHE A 37 6.34 -21.63 38.05
C PHE A 37 6.46 -22.37 36.71
N GLY A 38 7.60 -23.02 36.45
CA GLY A 38 7.79 -23.85 35.25
C GLY A 38 6.83 -25.03 35.18
N LEU A 39 6.61 -25.73 36.30
CA LEU A 39 5.68 -26.85 36.37
C LEU A 39 4.23 -26.40 36.18
N ALA A 40 3.83 -25.25 36.76
CA ALA A 40 2.51 -24.67 36.57
C ALA A 40 2.26 -24.23 35.11
N ALA A 41 3.28 -23.70 34.42
CA ALA A 41 3.18 -23.33 33.01
C ALA A 41 3.02 -24.52 32.05
N ILE A 42 3.48 -25.71 32.45
CA ILE A 42 3.34 -26.95 31.67
C ILE A 42 1.99 -27.63 31.97
N LEU A 43 1.56 -27.65 33.23
CA LEU A 43 0.36 -28.36 33.68
C LEU A 43 -0.94 -27.56 33.52
N PHE A 44 -0.87 -26.23 33.44
CA PHE A 44 -2.04 -25.35 33.26
C PHE A 44 -1.88 -24.50 31.99
N PRO A 45 -2.41 -24.93 30.83
CA PRO A 45 -2.37 -24.17 29.58
C PRO A 45 -3.00 -22.77 29.67
N ALA A 46 -3.87 -22.55 30.66
CA ALA A 46 -4.54 -21.29 30.94
C ALA A 46 -3.64 -20.21 31.61
N LEU A 47 -2.44 -20.58 32.07
CA LEU A 47 -1.46 -19.68 32.72
C LEU A 47 -0.28 -19.30 31.81
N ARG A 48 -0.31 -19.66 30.52
CA ARG A 48 0.53 -18.96 29.53
C ARG A 48 0.20 -17.48 29.66
N LEU A 49 1.20 -16.68 30.01
CA LEU A 49 1.15 -15.22 29.97
C LEU A 49 0.66 -14.78 28.58
N THR A 50 -0.65 -14.65 28.47
CA THR A 50 -1.40 -13.86 27.50
C THR A 50 -1.13 -12.40 27.85
N GLY A 51 0.11 -11.98 27.56
CA GLY A 51 0.70 -10.77 28.12
C GLY A 51 1.57 -10.01 27.13
N ARG A 52 1.23 -10.09 25.84
CA ARG A 52 1.30 -8.99 24.87
C ARG A 52 0.57 -9.46 23.61
N ASN A 53 -0.75 -9.59 23.75
CA ASN A 53 -1.58 -9.12 22.66
C ASN A 53 -1.25 -7.63 22.55
N CYS A 54 -0.37 -7.26 21.62
CA CYS A 54 -0.52 -5.98 20.96
C CYS A 54 -1.86 -6.08 20.21
N LEU A 55 -2.95 -5.91 20.98
CA LEU A 55 -4.22 -5.47 20.43
C LEU A 55 -3.87 -4.17 19.74
N THR A 56 -3.62 -4.25 18.44
CA THR A 56 -3.80 -3.11 17.57
C THR A 56 -5.28 -2.77 17.67
N ASN A 57 -5.65 -1.98 18.68
CA ASN A 57 -6.84 -1.14 18.66
C ASN A 57 -6.70 -0.04 17.59
N ALA A 58 -5.95 -0.31 16.51
CA ALA A 58 -6.01 0.49 15.32
C ALA A 58 -7.38 0.18 14.71
N PRO A 59 -8.27 1.18 14.57
CA PRO A 59 -9.53 0.95 13.91
C PRO A 59 -9.26 0.38 12.51
N PRO A 60 -10.14 -0.50 12.00
CA PRO A 60 -10.07 -0.94 10.62
C PRO A 60 -9.91 0.27 9.69
N LYS A 61 -8.93 0.23 8.78
CA LYS A 61 -8.53 1.35 7.91
C LYS A 61 -9.46 1.49 6.71
N THR A 62 -10.71 1.02 6.79
CA THR A 62 -11.73 1.38 5.82
C THR A 62 -12.06 2.86 5.97
N VAL A 63 -11.59 3.66 5.03
CA VAL A 63 -11.89 5.09 4.99
C VAL A 63 -12.94 5.35 3.92
N ARG A 64 -14.07 5.93 4.35
CA ARG A 64 -14.99 6.62 3.45
C ARG A 64 -14.51 8.07 3.29
N VAL A 65 -14.13 8.45 2.09
CA VAL A 65 -13.77 9.84 1.77
C VAL A 65 -14.96 10.55 1.15
N VAL A 66 -15.50 11.53 1.87
CA VAL A 66 -16.59 12.41 1.41
C VAL A 66 -15.98 13.64 0.75
N TRP A 67 -16.51 14.00 -0.42
CA TRP A 67 -16.12 15.20 -1.15
C TRP A 67 -16.74 16.43 -0.51
N ASP A 68 -15.92 17.45 -0.21
CA ASP A 68 -16.42 18.80 0.06
C ASP A 68 -17.11 19.32 -1.21
N VAL A 69 -18.44 19.22 -1.22
CA VAL A 69 -19.28 20.04 -2.09
C VAL A 69 -19.08 21.48 -1.61
N ALA A 70 -18.70 22.37 -2.52
CA ALA A 70 -18.29 23.74 -2.25
C ALA A 70 -19.01 24.37 -1.04
N GLY A 71 -18.24 24.67 0.02
CA GLY A 71 -18.67 25.53 1.12
C GLY A 71 -19.09 24.84 2.41
N ASN A 72 -18.23 24.05 3.05
CA ASN A 72 -18.18 24.04 4.51
C ASN A 72 -16.84 23.51 5.05
N ARG A 73 -15.91 24.41 5.39
CA ARG A 73 -14.75 24.06 6.21
C ARG A 73 -15.24 23.83 7.64
N ASN A 74 -15.75 22.65 7.94
CA ASN A 74 -15.86 22.12 9.30
C ASN A 74 -16.27 20.65 9.26
N GLY A 75 -15.27 19.78 9.17
CA GLY A 75 -15.41 18.33 9.21
C GLY A 75 -14.10 17.67 9.65
N ALA A 76 -13.48 18.20 10.71
CA ALA A 76 -12.36 17.55 11.36
C ALA A 76 -12.84 16.25 12.04
N GLY A 77 -12.63 15.12 11.38
CA GLY A 77 -12.70 13.80 12.01
C GLY A 77 -11.46 13.59 12.88
N GLY A 78 -11.67 13.50 14.18
CA GLY A 78 -10.63 13.37 15.19
C GLY A 78 -9.84 12.07 15.08
N GLY A 79 -8.57 12.22 14.74
CA GLY A 79 -7.47 11.28 14.90
C GLY A 79 -6.19 12.10 14.83
N ASP A 80 -5.16 11.75 15.61
CA ASP A 80 -3.84 12.43 15.57
C ASP A 80 -3.49 12.77 14.11
N GLY A 81 -3.34 14.06 13.78
CA GLY A 81 -3.34 14.60 12.41
C GLY A 81 -2.14 14.18 11.55
N ARG A 82 -1.51 13.06 11.87
CA ARG A 82 -0.42 12.43 11.14
C ARG A 82 -0.96 11.39 10.17
N ARG A 83 -0.74 11.65 8.87
CA ARG A 83 -0.94 10.69 7.79
C ARG A 83 -0.03 9.47 7.98
N HIS A 84 -0.47 8.29 7.51
CA HIS A 84 0.30 7.06 7.67
C HIS A 84 1.48 7.03 6.70
N LYS A 85 2.72 6.99 7.22
CA LYS A 85 3.93 7.02 6.41
C LYS A 85 4.22 5.66 5.78
N VAL A 86 4.41 5.65 4.46
CA VAL A 86 4.77 4.47 3.64
C VAL A 86 5.67 4.90 2.49
N MET A 87 6.35 3.98 1.82
CA MET A 87 7.11 4.33 0.62
C MET A 87 6.16 4.53 -0.57
N GLY A 88 5.18 3.64 -0.75
CA GLY A 88 4.17 3.76 -1.81
C GLY A 88 2.75 3.47 -1.33
N PHE A 89 1.75 4.12 -1.92
CA PHE A 89 0.35 3.75 -1.78
C PHE A 89 -0.21 3.24 -3.11
N VAL A 90 -0.64 1.98 -3.16
CA VAL A 90 -1.23 1.33 -4.35
C VAL A 90 -2.75 1.30 -4.22
N GLY A 91 -3.42 2.05 -5.08
CA GLY A 91 -4.88 2.03 -5.22
C GLY A 91 -5.30 1.17 -6.41
N ILE A 92 -5.90 0.02 -6.12
CA ILE A 92 -6.43 -0.90 -7.13
C ILE A 92 -7.85 -0.46 -7.51
N GLN A 93 -8.01 0.15 -8.67
CA GLN A 93 -9.30 0.61 -9.18
C GLN A 93 -10.20 -0.59 -9.50
N THR A 94 -11.31 -0.71 -8.77
CA THR A 94 -12.27 -1.82 -8.91
C THR A 94 -13.71 -1.34 -8.92
N GLY A 95 -14.66 -2.18 -9.33
CA GLY A 95 -16.08 -1.85 -9.39
C GLY A 95 -16.99 -2.98 -8.88
N PHE A 96 -18.30 -2.71 -8.84
CA PHE A 96 -19.29 -3.69 -8.36
C PHE A 96 -19.41 -4.95 -9.23
N GLY A 97 -18.93 -4.91 -10.49
CA GLY A 97 -18.86 -6.07 -11.37
C GLY A 97 -17.60 -6.93 -11.18
N SER A 98 -16.67 -6.51 -10.33
CA SER A 98 -15.33 -7.09 -10.24
C SER A 98 -15.10 -7.96 -8.99
N THR A 99 -16.15 -8.47 -8.35
CA THR A 99 -16.01 -9.30 -7.14
C THR A 99 -15.12 -10.52 -7.38
N GLY A 100 -15.27 -11.22 -8.51
CA GLY A 100 -14.41 -12.35 -8.86
C GLY A 100 -12.94 -11.95 -9.07
N ARG A 101 -12.69 -10.77 -9.66
CA ARG A 101 -11.33 -10.21 -9.81
C ARG A 101 -10.69 -9.90 -8.46
N ARG A 102 -11.42 -9.25 -7.54
CA ARG A 102 -10.93 -9.01 -6.17
C ARG A 102 -10.61 -10.31 -5.45
N GLN A 103 -11.43 -11.35 -5.60
CA GLN A 103 -11.14 -12.68 -5.06
C GLN A 103 -9.88 -13.31 -5.68
N ALA A 104 -9.66 -13.16 -6.98
CA ALA A 104 -8.45 -13.67 -7.64
C ALA A 104 -7.19 -12.93 -7.18
N LEU A 105 -7.26 -11.60 -7.05
CA LEU A 105 -6.21 -10.78 -6.44
C LEU A 105 -5.87 -11.24 -5.03
N ARG A 106 -6.92 -11.48 -4.22
CA ARG A 106 -6.82 -12.00 -2.86
C ARG A 106 -6.16 -13.37 -2.71
N LYS A 107 -6.34 -14.22 -3.73
CA LYS A 107 -5.73 -15.55 -3.83
C LYS A 107 -4.33 -15.54 -4.44
N THR A 108 -3.83 -14.37 -4.84
CA THR A 108 -2.55 -14.25 -5.56
C THR A 108 -1.63 -13.22 -4.90
N TRP A 109 -1.52 -12.01 -5.44
CA TRP A 109 -0.47 -11.06 -5.07
C TRP A 109 -0.88 -10.08 -3.95
N MET A 110 -2.13 -10.11 -3.49
CA MET A 110 -2.62 -9.28 -2.37
C MET A 110 -3.31 -10.16 -1.33
N PRO A 111 -2.63 -10.71 -0.32
CA PRO A 111 -3.23 -11.69 0.60
C PRO A 111 -4.53 -11.20 1.25
N SER A 112 -5.53 -12.09 1.34
CA SER A 112 -6.82 -11.78 1.98
C SER A 112 -6.77 -11.71 3.50
N ASP A 113 -5.83 -12.42 4.13
CA ASP A 113 -5.74 -12.43 5.58
C ASP A 113 -5.02 -11.16 6.08
N PRO A 114 -5.54 -10.48 7.13
CA PRO A 114 -4.98 -9.21 7.58
C PRO A 114 -3.49 -9.26 7.95
N GLU A 115 -3.01 -10.41 8.43
CA GLU A 115 -1.61 -10.60 8.80
C GLU A 115 -0.70 -10.81 7.59
N GLY A 116 -1.16 -11.57 6.60
CA GLY A 116 -0.51 -11.72 5.30
C GLY A 116 -0.40 -10.41 4.56
N LEU A 117 -1.48 -9.62 4.53
CA LEU A 117 -1.46 -8.29 3.95
C LEU A 117 -0.47 -7.40 4.70
N ARG A 118 -0.53 -7.33 6.04
CA ARG A 118 0.42 -6.54 6.84
C ARG A 118 1.88 -6.91 6.56
N ARG A 119 2.21 -8.20 6.51
CA ARG A 119 3.57 -8.67 6.17
C ARG A 119 4.00 -8.24 4.77
N LEU A 120 3.09 -8.28 3.79
CA LEU A 120 3.37 -7.77 2.45
C LEU A 120 3.67 -6.27 2.49
N GLU A 121 2.85 -5.48 3.18
CA GLU A 121 3.02 -4.03 3.29
C GLU A 121 4.32 -3.65 4.02
N GLU A 122 4.66 -4.35 5.10
CA GLU A 122 5.89 -4.12 5.87
C GLU A 122 7.15 -4.50 5.08
N SER A 123 7.11 -5.62 4.35
CA SER A 123 8.27 -6.09 3.56
C SER A 123 8.51 -5.28 2.29
N THR A 124 7.47 -4.73 1.69
CA THR A 124 7.56 -3.95 0.44
C THR A 124 7.56 -2.44 0.66
N GLY A 125 7.12 -1.97 1.84
CA GLY A 125 6.86 -0.55 2.09
C GLY A 125 5.65 0.01 1.33
N LEU A 126 4.81 -0.86 0.74
CA LEU A 126 3.64 -0.48 -0.05
C LEU A 126 2.36 -0.70 0.75
N ALA A 127 1.55 0.34 0.94
CA ALA A 127 0.16 0.15 1.39
C ALA A 127 -0.74 -0.14 0.19
N ILE A 128 -1.55 -1.21 0.24
CA ILE A 128 -2.33 -1.67 -0.92
C ILE A 128 -3.82 -1.72 -0.57
N ARG A 129 -4.66 -0.96 -1.28
CA ARG A 129 -6.12 -0.95 -1.04
C ARG A 129 -6.91 -1.02 -2.33
N PHE A 130 -8.05 -1.69 -2.29
CA PHE A 130 -9.07 -1.57 -3.33
C PHE A 130 -9.73 -0.20 -3.28
N VAL A 131 -9.92 0.43 -4.44
CA VAL A 131 -10.54 1.74 -4.56
C VAL A 131 -11.83 1.61 -5.33
N ILE A 132 -12.94 1.91 -4.65
CA ILE A 132 -14.29 1.77 -5.18
C ILE A 132 -15.15 2.97 -4.81
N GLY A 133 -16.03 3.37 -5.72
CA GLY A 133 -17.06 4.37 -5.49
C GLY A 133 -18.31 3.81 -4.79
N LYS A 134 -19.45 4.44 -5.07
CA LYS A 134 -20.78 4.05 -4.61
C LYS A 134 -21.71 3.75 -5.79
N THR A 135 -22.83 3.09 -5.50
CA THR A 135 -23.92 2.90 -6.46
C THR A 135 -25.24 3.17 -5.75
N LYS A 136 -26.28 3.54 -6.51
CA LYS A 136 -27.66 3.70 -6.00
C LYS A 136 -28.35 2.36 -5.70
N ASN A 137 -27.76 1.25 -6.14
CA ASN A 137 -28.29 -0.08 -5.86
C ASN A 137 -27.92 -0.50 -4.41
N GLU A 138 -28.90 -0.45 -3.51
CA GLU A 138 -28.69 -0.78 -2.09
C GLU A 138 -28.27 -2.23 -1.84
N GLN A 139 -28.68 -3.18 -2.69
CA GLN A 139 -28.23 -4.57 -2.56
C GLN A 139 -26.74 -4.68 -2.82
N LYS A 140 -26.25 -4.09 -3.91
CA LYS A 140 -24.81 -4.04 -4.24
C LYS A 140 -24.01 -3.31 -3.16
N MET A 141 -24.56 -2.23 -2.59
CA MET A 141 -23.94 -1.53 -1.47
C MET A 141 -23.92 -2.40 -0.20
N ALA A 142 -24.95 -3.18 0.08
CA ALA A 142 -24.98 -4.10 1.23
C ALA A 142 -23.97 -5.24 1.07
N GLU A 143 -23.82 -5.80 -0.13
CA GLU A 143 -22.79 -6.80 -0.46
C GLU A 143 -21.38 -6.22 -0.27
N LEU A 144 -21.13 -5.00 -0.78
CA LEU A 144 -19.86 -4.31 -0.56
C LEU A 144 -19.57 -4.06 0.92
N ARG A 145 -20.56 -3.62 1.71
CA ARG A 145 -20.39 -3.42 3.17
C ARG A 145 -19.98 -4.72 3.89
N LYS A 146 -20.50 -5.87 3.46
CA LYS A 146 -20.09 -7.19 3.99
C LYS A 146 -18.64 -7.50 3.64
N GLU A 147 -18.26 -7.31 2.39
CA GLU A 147 -16.88 -7.56 1.92
C GLU A 147 -15.87 -6.64 2.64
N ILE A 148 -16.22 -5.35 2.80
CA ILE A 148 -15.44 -4.38 3.57
C ILE A 148 -15.25 -4.85 5.02
N ALA A 149 -16.33 -5.30 5.67
CA ALA A 149 -16.28 -5.76 7.06
C ALA A 149 -15.46 -7.05 7.22
N GLU A 150 -15.38 -7.87 6.17
CA GLU A 150 -14.63 -9.12 6.17
C GLU A 150 -13.12 -8.90 5.98
N TYR A 151 -12.71 -8.03 5.05
CA TYR A 151 -11.32 -7.90 4.64
C TYR A 151 -10.62 -6.61 5.08
N ASP A 152 -11.36 -5.52 5.35
CA ASP A 152 -10.81 -4.20 5.72
C ASP A 152 -9.72 -3.65 4.76
N ASP A 153 -9.84 -3.97 3.47
CA ASP A 153 -8.83 -3.67 2.44
C ASP A 153 -9.29 -2.64 1.41
N PHE A 154 -10.29 -1.82 1.75
CA PHE A 154 -10.90 -0.83 0.85
C PHE A 154 -10.65 0.63 1.25
N VAL A 155 -10.55 1.49 0.24
CA VAL A 155 -10.85 2.93 0.30
C VAL A 155 -12.12 3.17 -0.50
N GLN A 156 -13.17 3.64 0.19
CA GLN A 156 -14.44 3.96 -0.46
C GLN A 156 -14.54 5.45 -0.77
N LEU A 157 -14.75 5.77 -2.03
CA LEU A 157 -14.90 7.14 -2.53
C LEU A 157 -16.38 7.52 -2.63
N ASP A 158 -16.73 8.76 -2.29
CA ASP A 158 -18.10 9.27 -2.47
C ASP A 158 -18.39 9.70 -3.93
N ILE A 159 -18.08 8.84 -4.90
CA ILE A 159 -18.33 9.03 -6.34
C ILE A 159 -19.16 7.88 -6.91
N GLU A 160 -20.13 8.17 -7.78
CA GLU A 160 -20.93 7.11 -8.42
C GLU A 160 -20.07 6.31 -9.42
N GLU A 161 -20.07 4.98 -9.29
CA GLU A 161 -19.35 4.08 -10.19
C GLU A 161 -19.96 4.10 -11.60
N GLU A 162 -19.16 4.55 -12.57
CA GLU A 162 -19.50 4.59 -13.98
C GLU A 162 -18.22 4.67 -14.81
N TYR A 163 -18.15 3.97 -15.95
CA TYR A 163 -16.95 3.97 -16.80
C TYR A 163 -16.60 5.39 -17.29
N SER A 164 -17.60 6.17 -17.67
CA SER A 164 -17.45 7.58 -18.09
C SER A 164 -16.90 8.50 -16.98
N LYS A 165 -16.96 8.05 -15.71
CA LYS A 165 -16.49 8.80 -14.53
C LYS A 165 -15.10 8.39 -14.06
N LEU A 166 -14.42 7.48 -14.77
CA LEU A 166 -13.07 7.04 -14.40
C LEU A 166 -12.07 8.19 -14.17
N PRO A 167 -11.98 9.24 -15.03
CA PRO A 167 -11.08 10.37 -14.76
C PRO A 167 -11.34 11.05 -13.41
N TYR A 168 -12.61 11.22 -13.06
CA TYR A 168 -13.02 11.81 -11.79
C TYR A 168 -12.74 10.88 -10.62
N LYS A 169 -12.96 9.56 -10.79
CA LYS A 169 -12.61 8.54 -9.80
C LYS A 169 -11.11 8.50 -9.52
N THR A 170 -10.28 8.63 -10.54
CA THR A 170 -8.82 8.69 -10.39
C THR A 170 -8.35 9.94 -9.66
N LEU A 171 -8.85 11.13 -10.02
CA LEU A 171 -8.56 12.34 -9.25
C LEU A 171 -9.04 12.17 -7.79
N ALA A 172 -10.19 11.52 -7.63
CA ALA A 172 -10.77 11.24 -6.33
C ALA A 172 -9.89 10.33 -5.46
N PHE A 173 -9.38 9.28 -6.07
CA PHE A 173 -8.41 8.37 -5.51
C PHE A 173 -7.16 9.11 -5.04
N PHE A 174 -6.50 9.89 -5.89
CA PHE A 174 -5.25 10.58 -5.52
C PHE A 174 -5.43 11.52 -4.34
N LYS A 175 -6.54 12.27 -4.31
CA LYS A 175 -6.86 13.15 -3.18
C LYS A 175 -7.13 12.37 -1.89
N ALA A 176 -7.90 11.29 -1.96
CA ALA A 176 -8.18 10.42 -0.83
C ALA A 176 -6.88 9.79 -0.28
N ALA A 177 -6.06 9.22 -1.16
CA ALA A 177 -4.81 8.59 -0.79
C ALA A 177 -3.84 9.59 -0.15
N TYR A 178 -3.70 10.80 -0.73
CA TYR A 178 -2.85 11.85 -0.18
C TYR A 178 -3.34 12.39 1.18
N ALA A 179 -4.64 12.37 1.44
CA ALA A 179 -5.19 12.75 2.74
C ALA A 179 -4.91 11.70 3.83
N LEU A 180 -4.79 10.43 3.44
CA LEU A 180 -4.67 9.30 4.37
C LEU A 180 -3.24 8.84 4.61
N TYR A 181 -2.40 8.92 3.58
CA TYR A 181 -1.04 8.39 3.57
C TYR A 181 -0.04 9.50 3.28
N ASP A 182 1.12 9.42 3.93
CA ASP A 182 2.31 10.18 3.61
C ASP A 182 3.23 9.26 2.82
N ALA A 183 2.99 9.15 1.50
CA ALA A 183 3.72 8.28 0.60
C ALA A 183 4.67 9.07 -0.32
N GLU A 184 5.79 8.47 -0.70
CA GLU A 184 6.70 9.01 -1.71
C GLU A 184 6.10 8.86 -3.12
N PHE A 185 5.37 7.78 -3.35
CA PHE A 185 4.63 7.53 -4.58
C PHE A 185 3.20 7.07 -4.34
N TYR A 186 2.29 7.47 -5.22
CA TYR A 186 0.91 6.99 -5.29
C TYR A 186 0.72 6.28 -6.63
N VAL A 187 0.32 5.02 -6.56
CA VAL A 187 0.23 4.11 -7.71
C VAL A 187 -1.24 3.84 -7.98
N LYS A 188 -1.66 4.10 -9.22
CA LYS A 188 -2.93 3.60 -9.74
C LYS A 188 -2.67 2.25 -10.39
N ALA A 189 -3.47 1.23 -10.05
CA ALA A 189 -3.47 -0.07 -10.71
C ALA A 189 -4.90 -0.49 -11.06
N ASP A 190 -5.11 -1.20 -12.17
CA ASP A 190 -6.40 -1.85 -12.47
C ASP A 190 -6.55 -3.20 -11.77
N ASP A 191 -7.79 -3.64 -11.55
CA ASP A 191 -8.11 -4.94 -10.95
C ASP A 191 -8.00 -6.13 -11.90
N ASP A 192 -7.50 -5.92 -13.13
CA ASP A 192 -7.25 -6.96 -14.14
C ASP A 192 -5.79 -7.02 -14.60
N ILE A 193 -4.83 -6.68 -13.73
CA ILE A 193 -3.39 -6.92 -13.97
C ILE A 193 -2.82 -7.92 -12.96
N TYR A 194 -1.71 -8.57 -13.32
CA TYR A 194 -0.89 -9.28 -12.35
C TYR A 194 0.27 -8.38 -11.94
N LEU A 195 0.33 -8.00 -10.66
CA LEU A 195 1.35 -7.12 -10.11
C LEU A 195 2.33 -7.92 -9.24
N ARG A 196 3.60 -7.54 -9.25
CA ARG A 196 4.65 -8.06 -8.37
C ARG A 196 5.09 -6.96 -7.40
N PRO A 197 4.51 -6.91 -6.18
CA PRO A 197 4.72 -5.80 -5.25
C PRO A 197 6.19 -5.60 -4.83
N ASP A 198 6.96 -6.69 -4.74
CA ASP A 198 8.39 -6.67 -4.47
C ASP A 198 9.17 -5.91 -5.56
N ARG A 199 8.85 -6.16 -6.84
CA ARG A 199 9.48 -5.47 -7.97
C ARG A 199 9.04 -4.02 -8.09
N LEU A 200 7.76 -3.76 -7.84
CA LEU A 200 7.24 -2.39 -7.78
C LEU A 200 7.96 -1.60 -6.69
N SER A 201 8.16 -2.19 -5.50
CA SER A 201 8.88 -1.57 -4.40
C SER A 201 10.28 -1.12 -4.80
N LEU A 202 11.06 -2.00 -5.44
CA LEU A 202 12.40 -1.65 -5.93
C LEU A 202 12.38 -0.54 -6.99
N LEU A 203 11.41 -0.57 -7.92
CA LEU A 203 11.27 0.46 -8.95
C LEU A 203 10.97 1.84 -8.34
N LEU A 204 10.14 1.89 -7.30
CA LEU A 204 9.80 3.13 -6.61
C LEU A 204 10.95 3.64 -5.74
N ALA A 205 11.68 2.74 -5.07
CA ALA A 205 12.83 3.08 -4.22
C ALA A 205 14.06 3.62 -4.98
N LYS A 206 14.08 3.54 -6.32
CA LYS A 206 15.16 4.10 -7.14
C LYS A 206 15.35 5.60 -6.87
N GLU A 207 16.60 5.99 -6.60
CA GLU A 207 16.96 7.40 -6.41
C GLU A 207 16.68 8.22 -7.68
N ARG A 208 16.11 9.41 -7.47
CA ARG A 208 15.73 10.34 -8.55
C ARG A 208 16.20 11.73 -8.18
N SER A 209 16.79 12.41 -9.14
CA SER A 209 17.20 13.82 -9.00
C SER A 209 16.03 14.80 -9.10
N HIS A 210 14.93 14.40 -9.76
CA HIS A 210 13.76 15.24 -9.94
C HIS A 210 12.60 14.78 -9.03
N PRO A 211 12.08 15.67 -8.14
CA PRO A 211 11.05 15.27 -7.18
C PRO A 211 9.67 15.06 -7.80
N GLN A 212 9.40 15.65 -8.98
CA GLN A 212 8.14 15.50 -9.70
C GLN A 212 8.30 14.45 -10.80
N THR A 213 7.91 13.21 -10.49
CA THR A 213 8.03 12.07 -11.39
C THR A 213 6.67 11.43 -11.70
N TYR A 214 6.46 11.14 -12.98
CA TYR A 214 5.38 10.31 -13.52
C TYR A 214 6.00 9.12 -14.24
N LEU A 215 5.75 7.92 -13.76
CA LEU A 215 6.31 6.70 -14.31
C LEU A 215 5.23 5.70 -14.72
N GLY A 216 5.49 4.98 -15.80
CA GLY A 216 4.60 4.00 -16.38
C GLY A 216 5.19 3.38 -17.63
N CYS A 217 4.48 2.47 -18.26
CA CYS A 217 4.78 2.11 -19.64
C CYS A 217 4.15 3.16 -20.56
N LEU A 218 4.97 4.00 -21.18
CA LEU A 218 4.53 5.16 -21.93
C LEU A 218 4.21 4.80 -23.39
N LYS A 219 3.18 5.43 -23.93
CA LYS A 219 2.71 5.26 -25.30
C LYS A 219 2.32 6.57 -25.94
N LYS A 220 2.26 6.51 -27.27
CA LYS A 220 1.46 7.38 -28.13
C LYS A 220 0.44 6.51 -28.87
N GLY A 221 -0.63 7.11 -29.36
CA GLY A 221 -1.64 6.41 -30.11
C GLY A 221 -2.66 7.35 -30.73
N PRO A 222 -3.50 6.85 -31.63
CA PRO A 222 -4.47 7.67 -32.34
C PRO A 222 -5.53 8.22 -31.38
N VAL A 223 -5.98 9.45 -31.65
CA VAL A 223 -7.19 9.99 -31.04
C VAL A 223 -8.40 9.35 -31.74
N PHE A 224 -9.23 8.65 -30.98
CA PHE A 224 -10.40 7.98 -31.52
C PHE A 224 -11.54 8.98 -31.71
N THR A 225 -11.83 9.33 -32.97
CA THR A 225 -12.84 10.33 -33.33
C THR A 225 -14.19 9.72 -33.76
N ASP A 226 -14.28 8.40 -33.90
CA ASP A 226 -15.54 7.72 -34.23
C ASP A 226 -16.34 7.42 -32.95
N PRO A 227 -17.56 7.97 -32.78
CA PRO A 227 -18.43 7.70 -31.62
C PRO A 227 -18.77 6.23 -31.38
N LYS A 228 -18.58 5.35 -32.36
CA LYS A 228 -18.81 3.90 -32.24
C LYS A 228 -17.67 3.16 -31.55
N LEU A 229 -16.50 3.79 -31.41
CA LEU A 229 -15.35 3.16 -30.78
C LEU A 229 -15.41 3.32 -29.26
N LYS A 230 -15.02 2.27 -28.54
CA LYS A 230 -15.00 2.22 -27.05
C LYS A 230 -14.32 3.44 -26.41
N TRP A 231 -13.25 3.92 -27.03
CA TRP A 231 -12.40 4.99 -26.51
C TRP A 231 -12.60 6.33 -27.22
N TYR A 232 -13.77 6.52 -27.85
CA TYR A 232 -14.13 7.78 -28.49
C TYR A 232 -13.88 8.98 -27.57
N GLU A 233 -13.23 10.00 -28.13
CA GLU A 233 -12.96 11.27 -27.45
C GLU A 233 -13.84 12.38 -28.04
N PRO A 234 -14.90 12.80 -27.34
CA PRO A 234 -15.80 13.87 -27.81
C PRO A 234 -15.10 15.22 -27.93
N LEU A 235 -14.01 15.45 -27.18
CA LEU A 235 -13.20 16.66 -27.26
C LEU A 235 -12.00 16.50 -28.20
N SER A 236 -12.06 15.54 -29.13
CA SER A 236 -10.99 15.27 -30.09
C SER A 236 -10.61 16.48 -30.96
N HIS A 237 -11.53 17.42 -31.17
CA HIS A 237 -11.25 18.69 -31.87
C HIS A 237 -10.24 19.61 -31.13
N LEU A 238 -10.03 19.39 -29.82
CA LEU A 238 -8.99 20.08 -29.03
C LEU A 238 -7.63 19.36 -29.10
N LEU A 239 -7.58 18.18 -29.71
CA LEU A 239 -6.42 17.31 -29.76
C LEU A 239 -5.89 17.18 -31.19
N GLY A 240 -4.66 16.67 -31.31
CA GLY A 240 -4.10 16.27 -32.60
C GLY A 240 -4.67 14.94 -33.10
N LYS A 241 -4.10 14.41 -34.19
CA LYS A 241 -4.41 13.06 -34.67
C LYS A 241 -3.93 11.96 -33.73
N GLU A 242 -2.92 12.26 -32.92
CA GLU A 242 -2.33 11.37 -31.93
C GLU A 242 -2.32 12.05 -30.55
N TYR A 243 -2.49 11.26 -29.50
CA TYR A 243 -2.30 11.70 -28.13
C TYR A 243 -0.81 11.99 -27.86
N PHE A 244 -0.55 12.91 -26.92
CA PHE A 244 0.79 13.13 -26.35
C PHE A 244 1.31 11.87 -25.66
N LEU A 245 2.61 11.84 -25.33
CA LEU A 245 3.21 10.72 -24.61
C LEU A 245 2.59 10.61 -23.21
N HIS A 246 2.00 9.47 -22.87
CA HIS A 246 1.37 9.20 -21.56
C HIS A 246 1.47 7.72 -21.20
N ALA A 247 1.37 7.38 -19.92
CA ALA A 247 1.34 5.97 -19.49
C ALA A 247 0.05 5.27 -19.95
N TYR A 248 0.15 3.97 -20.16
CA TYR A 248 -1.03 3.13 -20.29
C TYR A 248 -1.85 3.13 -18.99
N GLY A 249 -3.18 3.11 -19.12
CA GLY A 249 -4.12 3.07 -18.00
C GLY A 249 -3.89 1.98 -16.95
N PRO A 250 -3.56 0.72 -17.29
CA PRO A 250 -3.52 -0.38 -16.32
C PRO A 250 -2.65 -0.15 -15.09
N ILE A 251 -1.49 0.52 -15.22
CA ILE A 251 -0.67 0.90 -14.08
C ILE A 251 0.22 2.10 -14.38
N TYR A 252 0.29 3.04 -13.42
CA TYR A 252 1.26 4.13 -13.39
C TYR A 252 1.42 4.68 -11.97
N ALA A 253 2.52 5.37 -11.71
CA ALA A 253 2.80 5.99 -10.42
C ALA A 253 3.12 7.48 -10.54
N LEU A 254 2.63 8.25 -9.56
CA LEU A 254 2.87 9.68 -9.40
C LEU A 254 3.61 9.92 -8.11
N SER A 255 4.72 10.67 -8.15
CA SER A 255 5.43 11.13 -6.96
C SER A 255 4.54 12.00 -6.05
N SER A 256 4.89 12.10 -4.78
CA SER A 256 4.16 12.87 -3.77
C SER A 256 3.94 14.33 -4.19
N ASP A 257 4.94 15.00 -4.76
CA ASP A 257 4.85 16.40 -5.19
C ASP A 257 3.87 16.61 -6.34
N VAL A 258 3.78 15.63 -7.25
CA VAL A 258 2.79 15.63 -8.34
C VAL A 258 1.40 15.49 -7.75
N VAL A 259 1.19 14.54 -6.84
CA VAL A 259 -0.11 14.34 -6.20
C VAL A 259 -0.51 15.54 -5.33
N ALA A 260 0.42 16.14 -4.61
CA ALA A 260 0.20 17.37 -3.85
C ALA A 260 -0.28 18.50 -4.78
N SER A 261 0.31 18.61 -5.97
CA SER A 261 -0.13 19.58 -6.99
C SER A 261 -1.56 19.27 -7.47
N LEU A 262 -1.89 18.00 -7.75
CA LEU A 262 -3.25 17.58 -8.12
C LEU A 262 -4.28 17.85 -7.02
N VAL A 263 -3.90 17.67 -5.76
CA VAL A 263 -4.75 17.95 -4.60
C VAL A 263 -5.06 19.44 -4.49
N ALA A 264 -4.06 20.29 -4.73
CA ALA A 264 -4.20 21.74 -4.67
C ALA A 264 -5.00 22.35 -5.85
N LEU A 265 -5.29 21.57 -6.91
CA LEU A 265 -6.07 22.03 -8.04
C LEU A 265 -7.48 22.43 -7.62
N LYS A 266 -7.88 23.66 -7.97
CA LYS A 266 -9.27 24.09 -7.87
C LYS A 266 -10.12 23.28 -8.84
N ASN A 267 -11.35 22.97 -8.44
CA ASN A 267 -12.32 22.31 -9.32
C ASN A 267 -12.42 23.05 -10.65
N ASN A 268 -12.48 22.28 -11.75
CA ASN A 268 -12.56 22.77 -13.12
C ASN A 268 -11.35 23.57 -13.64
N SER A 269 -10.19 23.53 -12.95
CA SER A 269 -8.98 24.20 -13.45
C SER A 269 -8.36 23.47 -14.64
N PHE A 270 -8.40 22.14 -14.64
CA PHE A 270 -7.84 21.31 -15.69
C PHE A 270 -8.92 20.60 -16.50
N ARG A 271 -8.61 20.35 -17.78
CA ARG A 271 -9.50 19.65 -18.70
C ARG A 271 -9.58 18.18 -18.35
N MET A 272 -10.80 17.66 -18.27
CA MET A 272 -11.07 16.23 -18.25
C MET A 272 -11.33 15.75 -19.68
N PHE A 273 -10.73 14.61 -20.05
CA PHE A 273 -11.00 13.87 -21.27
C PHE A 273 -11.83 12.62 -20.93
N ASN A 274 -12.40 11.95 -21.92
CA ASN A 274 -13.22 10.76 -21.69
C ASN A 274 -12.38 9.56 -21.24
N ASN A 275 -11.14 9.50 -21.72
CA ASN A 275 -10.18 8.48 -21.31
C ASN A 275 -9.37 8.97 -20.09
N GLU A 276 -9.30 8.12 -19.06
CA GLU A 276 -8.65 8.45 -17.78
C GLU A 276 -7.13 8.61 -17.90
N ASP A 277 -6.47 7.72 -18.63
CA ASP A 277 -5.02 7.73 -18.84
C ASP A 277 -4.58 8.94 -19.67
N VAL A 278 -5.39 9.31 -20.66
CA VAL A 278 -5.25 10.56 -21.43
C VAL A 278 -5.41 11.77 -20.52
N THR A 279 -6.42 11.78 -19.64
CA THR A 279 -6.62 12.90 -18.70
C THR A 279 -5.40 13.12 -17.82
N ILE A 280 -4.88 12.05 -17.19
CA ILE A 280 -3.69 12.13 -16.36
C ILE A 280 -2.48 12.58 -17.18
N GLY A 281 -2.23 11.98 -18.34
CA GLY A 281 -1.11 12.37 -19.20
C GLY A 281 -1.15 13.84 -19.63
N ALA A 282 -2.34 14.39 -19.92
CA ALA A 282 -2.49 15.80 -20.28
C ALA A 282 -2.04 16.72 -19.14
N TRP A 283 -2.37 16.33 -17.90
CA TRP A 283 -1.99 17.10 -16.71
C TRP A 283 -0.50 16.97 -16.40
N MET A 284 0.09 15.79 -16.59
CA MET A 284 1.53 15.59 -16.43
C MET A 284 2.33 16.44 -17.42
N LEU A 285 1.83 16.55 -18.66
CA LEU A 285 2.38 17.45 -19.66
C LEU A 285 2.25 18.93 -19.21
N ALA A 286 1.07 19.34 -18.76
CA ALA A 286 0.80 20.72 -18.34
C ALA A 286 1.61 21.14 -17.09
N MET A 287 1.89 20.21 -16.18
CA MET A 287 2.63 20.46 -14.93
C MET A 287 4.16 20.30 -15.09
N ASN A 288 4.66 20.06 -16.30
CA ASN A 288 6.09 19.88 -16.58
C ASN A 288 6.74 18.77 -15.72
N VAL A 289 6.05 17.63 -15.57
CA VAL A 289 6.51 16.49 -14.77
C VAL A 289 7.52 15.65 -15.55
N ASN A 290 8.53 15.10 -14.87
CA ASN A 290 9.48 14.17 -15.49
C ASN A 290 8.80 12.83 -15.82
N HIS A 291 8.91 12.40 -17.08
CA HIS A 291 8.29 11.16 -17.57
C HIS A 291 9.33 10.02 -17.59
N GLU A 292 9.08 8.94 -16.87
CA GLU A 292 9.90 7.73 -16.92
C GLU A 292 9.17 6.58 -17.61
N ASN A 293 9.74 6.10 -18.71
CA ASN A 293 9.21 4.96 -19.44
C ASN A 293 9.80 3.64 -18.94
N HIS A 294 8.94 2.74 -18.47
CA HIS A 294 9.32 1.42 -17.96
C HIS A 294 8.48 0.32 -18.61
N HIS A 295 9.07 -0.42 -19.53
CA HIS A 295 8.39 -1.53 -20.23
C HIS A 295 8.06 -2.71 -19.32
N ILE A 296 8.79 -2.89 -18.21
CA ILE A 296 8.50 -3.91 -17.17
C ILE A 296 7.14 -3.71 -16.48
N LEU A 297 6.47 -2.57 -16.70
CA LEU A 297 5.12 -2.29 -16.24
C LEU A 297 4.02 -2.70 -17.23
N CYS A 298 4.36 -3.28 -18.39
CA CYS A 298 3.42 -3.62 -19.46
C CYS A 298 3.81 -4.88 -20.25
N GLU A 299 4.45 -5.85 -19.60
CA GLU A 299 4.85 -7.08 -20.28
C GLU A 299 3.62 -8.02 -20.46
N PRO A 300 3.44 -8.64 -21.64
CA PRO A 300 2.33 -9.57 -21.87
C PRO A 300 2.56 -10.94 -21.22
N GLU A 301 3.81 -11.26 -20.92
CA GLU A 301 4.25 -12.49 -20.30
C GLU A 301 5.19 -12.18 -19.13
N CYS A 302 5.27 -13.12 -18.19
CA CYS A 302 6.05 -12.89 -16.98
C CYS A 302 7.52 -13.24 -17.17
N SER A 303 8.37 -12.24 -17.01
CA SER A 303 9.83 -12.38 -16.92
C SER A 303 10.30 -12.19 -15.46
N PRO A 304 11.52 -12.60 -15.11
CA PRO A 304 12.07 -12.35 -13.77
C PRO A 304 12.07 -10.87 -13.37
N SER A 305 12.17 -9.93 -14.33
CA SER A 305 12.17 -8.49 -14.08
C SER A 305 10.80 -7.82 -14.18
N SER A 306 9.77 -8.51 -14.66
CA SER A 306 8.41 -7.95 -14.79
C SER A 306 7.91 -7.38 -13.48
N VAL A 307 7.42 -6.15 -13.51
CA VAL A 307 6.71 -5.53 -12.39
C VAL A 307 5.21 -5.78 -12.54
N ALA A 308 4.67 -5.58 -13.73
CA ALA A 308 3.26 -5.82 -14.02
C ALA A 308 3.07 -6.54 -15.35
N VAL A 309 2.16 -7.52 -15.34
CA VAL A 309 1.83 -8.34 -16.50
C VAL A 309 0.37 -8.12 -16.90
N TRP A 310 0.16 -7.71 -18.15
CA TRP A 310 -1.14 -7.50 -18.78
C TRP A 310 -0.98 -7.43 -20.31
N ASP A 311 -2.07 -7.63 -21.05
CA ASP A 311 -2.04 -7.72 -22.52
C ASP A 311 -2.76 -6.51 -23.13
N ILE A 312 -2.19 -5.96 -24.20
CA ILE A 312 -2.83 -5.09 -25.20
C ILE A 312 -2.21 -5.43 -26.57
N PRO A 313 -2.97 -5.46 -27.69
CA PRO A 313 -4.37 -5.05 -27.87
C PRO A 313 -5.42 -6.13 -27.62
N LYS A 314 -5.04 -7.37 -27.22
CA LYS A 314 -6.02 -8.46 -27.14
C LYS A 314 -7.05 -8.21 -26.05
N CYS A 315 -6.59 -7.72 -24.91
CA CYS A 315 -7.39 -7.28 -23.79
C CYS A 315 -6.97 -5.87 -23.39
N SER A 316 -7.73 -5.18 -22.54
CA SER A 316 -7.34 -3.86 -22.00
C SER A 316 -6.76 -4.03 -20.59
N GLY A 317 -5.94 -5.08 -20.40
CA GLY A 317 -5.67 -5.75 -19.12
C GLY A 317 -5.40 -7.25 -19.36
N LEU A 318 -5.63 -8.10 -18.37
CA LEU A 318 -5.61 -9.56 -18.57
C LEU A 318 -6.92 -10.06 -19.19
N CYS A 319 -6.81 -10.97 -20.15
CA CYS A 319 -7.96 -11.73 -20.65
C CYS A 319 -8.40 -12.75 -19.59
N ASN A 320 -9.70 -12.79 -19.27
CA ASN A 320 -10.26 -13.65 -18.21
C ASN A 320 -9.46 -13.54 -16.89
N PRO A 321 -9.38 -12.32 -16.31
CA PRO A 321 -8.43 -12.00 -15.24
C PRO A 321 -8.55 -12.93 -14.04
N GLU A 322 -9.76 -13.35 -13.69
CA GLU A 322 -10.04 -14.26 -12.56
C GLU A 322 -9.29 -15.59 -12.67
N LYS A 323 -9.15 -16.11 -13.90
CA LYS A 323 -8.39 -17.33 -14.18
C LYS A 323 -6.92 -17.03 -14.42
N ARG A 324 -6.64 -16.02 -15.25
CA ARG A 324 -5.28 -15.73 -15.72
C ARG A 324 -4.35 -15.30 -14.59
N MET A 325 -4.84 -14.57 -13.59
CA MET A 325 -4.04 -14.23 -12.41
C MET A 325 -3.57 -15.47 -11.65
N LEU A 326 -4.43 -16.46 -11.47
CA LEU A 326 -4.09 -17.72 -10.80
C LEU A 326 -3.07 -18.52 -11.62
N GLU A 327 -3.23 -18.56 -12.94
CA GLU A 327 -2.25 -19.19 -13.84
C GLU A 327 -0.88 -18.54 -13.72
N LEU A 328 -0.80 -17.20 -13.81
CA LEU A 328 0.45 -16.45 -13.65
C LEU A 328 1.06 -16.64 -12.27
N HIS A 329 0.25 -16.64 -11.21
CA HIS A 329 0.73 -16.85 -9.84
C HIS A 329 1.36 -18.23 -9.63
N ASN A 330 0.93 -19.24 -10.39
CA ASN A 330 1.52 -20.58 -10.32
C ASN A 330 2.78 -20.74 -11.18
N GLN A 331 3.11 -19.76 -12.02
CA GLN A 331 4.34 -19.77 -12.82
C GLN A 331 5.55 -19.37 -11.98
N GLU A 332 6.61 -20.17 -12.09
CA GLU A 332 7.84 -19.97 -11.34
C GLU A 332 8.53 -18.64 -11.66
N SER A 333 8.50 -18.22 -12.93
CA SER A 333 9.01 -16.92 -13.38
C SER A 333 8.33 -15.73 -12.69
N CYS A 334 7.09 -15.91 -12.23
CA CYS A 334 6.24 -14.85 -11.71
C CYS A 334 6.25 -14.76 -10.18
N SER A 335 6.02 -15.89 -9.49
CA SER A 335 5.84 -15.90 -8.03
C SER A 335 7.06 -16.39 -7.24
N LYS A 336 8.01 -17.08 -7.90
CA LYS A 336 9.13 -17.73 -7.21
C LYS A 336 10.51 -17.21 -7.64
N SER A 337 10.57 -16.28 -8.60
CA SER A 337 11.85 -15.73 -9.07
C SER A 337 12.45 -14.75 -8.06
N PRO A 338 13.77 -14.82 -7.76
CA PRO A 338 14.42 -13.97 -6.76
C PRO A 338 14.29 -12.49 -7.07
N THR A 339 13.90 -11.68 -6.09
CA THR A 339 13.61 -10.24 -6.23
C THR A 339 14.77 -9.39 -6.76
N LEU A 340 16.01 -9.84 -6.57
CA LEU A 340 17.21 -9.26 -7.17
C LEU A 340 17.84 -10.27 -8.12
N PRO A 341 18.42 -9.84 -9.26
CA PRO A 341 19.28 -10.72 -10.05
C PRO A 341 20.43 -11.23 -9.18
N SER A 342 20.87 -12.48 -9.42
CA SER A 342 22.07 -13.01 -8.77
C SER A 342 23.28 -12.17 -9.17
N ASP A 343 24.17 -11.87 -8.22
CA ASP A 343 25.42 -11.12 -8.45
C ASP A 343 26.44 -11.83 -9.39
N ASP A 344 26.03 -12.89 -10.08
CA ASP A 344 26.87 -13.81 -10.87
C ASP A 344 26.77 -13.61 -12.40
N GLU A 345 26.34 -12.44 -12.91
CA GLU A 345 26.37 -12.10 -14.35
C GLU A 345 27.27 -10.91 -14.72
#